data_AF-A0A9X3X7W9-F1
#
_entry.id   AF-A0A9X3X7W9-F1
#
_cell.length_a   1.000
_cell.length_b   1.000
_cell.length_c   1.000
_cell.angle_alpha   90.00
_cell.angle_beta   90.00
_cell.angle_gamma   90.00
#
_symmetry.space_group_name_H-M   'P 1'
#
loop_
_entity.id
_entity.type
_entity.pdbx_description
1 polymer ?
#
loop_
_entity_poly.entity_id
_entity_poly.type
_entity_poly.pdbx_seq_one_letter_code
_entity_poly.pdbx_strand_id
1 'polypeptide(L)'
;MEPLVDLPWWLREHVGVLFAGLASGAYWVALAHNRDVDGDMFVSVIRRIIEAGNLPRALKITNAGHPLPVCVATKAAILAAVRVGSPESAARGGYRGGPNAALVPVFSEIARDYDEAFRKAAALLWRALFLALPSPFLLVLAAWGSFESWRPASFPWGMLLAVSGILALVYAGNCHVRIVLSRERVFRNLAPLFEQIARDGGRAVGGPYEAQERTIAT
;
A
#
# COMPACT_ATOMS: atom_id res chain seq x y z
N MET A 1 -19.74 -26.57 32.41
CA MET A 1 -19.98 -25.45 31.47
C MET A 1 -21.22 -24.75 31.94
N GLU A 2 -21.06 -23.79 32.87
CA GLU A 2 -22.19 -22.99 33.33
C GLU A 2 -22.62 -22.03 32.21
N PRO A 3 -23.91 -21.91 31.94
CA PRO A 3 -24.39 -21.03 30.90
C PRO A 3 -24.13 -19.57 31.31
N LEU A 4 -23.59 -18.80 30.37
CA LEU A 4 -23.42 -17.34 30.38
C LEU A 4 -24.79 -16.63 30.38
N VAL A 5 -25.71 -17.07 31.23
CA VAL A 5 -27.14 -16.74 31.21
C VAL A 5 -27.49 -16.09 32.54
N ASP A 6 -27.22 -14.79 32.60
CA ASP A 6 -28.20 -13.78 33.00
C ASP A 6 -27.64 -12.38 32.72
N LEU A 7 -27.17 -12.20 31.48
CA LEU A 7 -26.96 -10.88 30.93
C LEU A 7 -28.34 -10.28 30.58
N PRO A 8 -28.68 -9.09 31.13
CA PRO A 8 -29.94 -8.41 30.83
C PRO A 8 -30.16 -8.28 29.32
N TRP A 9 -31.41 -8.36 28.86
CA TRP A 9 -31.74 -8.33 27.42
C TRP A 9 -31.13 -7.12 26.69
N TRP A 10 -31.14 -5.95 27.32
CA TRP A 10 -30.46 -4.73 26.83
C TRP A 10 -28.92 -4.86 26.78
N LEU A 11 -28.28 -5.59 27.72
CA LEU A 11 -26.84 -5.89 27.61
C LEU A 11 -26.55 -6.84 26.44
N ARG A 12 -27.42 -7.81 26.18
CA ARG A 12 -27.32 -8.70 25.01
C ARG A 12 -27.43 -7.92 23.70
N GLU A 13 -28.31 -6.92 23.66
CA GLU A 13 -28.51 -6.06 22.49
C GLU A 13 -27.32 -5.11 22.25
N HIS A 14 -26.83 -4.41 23.29
CA HIS A 14 -25.73 -3.45 23.11
C HIS A 14 -24.37 -4.10 22.93
N VAL A 15 -24.12 -5.26 23.57
CA VAL A 15 -22.88 -6.03 23.38
C VAL A 15 -22.82 -6.57 21.95
N GLY A 16 -23.94 -7.03 21.40
CA GLY A 16 -24.03 -7.45 19.99
C GLY A 16 -23.68 -6.32 19.02
N VAL A 17 -24.22 -5.12 19.24
CA VAL A 17 -23.94 -3.93 18.41
C VAL A 17 -22.47 -3.51 18.54
N LEU A 18 -21.91 -3.52 19.75
CA LEU A 18 -20.50 -3.22 20.00
C LEU A 18 -19.58 -4.20 19.27
N PHE A 19 -19.82 -5.51 19.40
CA PHE A 19 -19.02 -6.54 18.72
C PHE A 19 -19.18 -6.46 17.19
N ALA A 20 -20.38 -6.21 16.68
CA ALA A 20 -20.58 -6.00 15.25
C ALA A 20 -19.82 -4.77 14.74
N GLY A 21 -19.82 -3.67 15.51
CA GLY A 21 -19.02 -2.48 15.24
C GLY A 21 -17.53 -2.78 15.23
N LEU A 22 -17.00 -3.40 16.28
CA LEU A 22 -15.57 -3.74 16.37
C LEU A 22 -15.15 -4.73 15.28
N ALA A 23 -15.91 -5.80 15.04
CA ALA A 23 -15.56 -6.83 14.06
C ALA A 23 -15.57 -6.30 12.62
N SER A 24 -16.54 -5.44 12.27
CA SER A 24 -16.61 -4.82 10.94
C SER A 24 -15.44 -3.87 10.67
N GLY A 25 -14.94 -3.17 11.70
CA GLY A 25 -13.79 -2.26 11.60
C GLY A 25 -12.43 -2.94 11.70
N ALA A 26 -12.31 -4.02 12.50
CA ALA A 26 -11.04 -4.64 12.87
C ALA A 26 -10.23 -5.14 11.66
N TYR A 27 -10.91 -5.74 10.68
CA TYR A 27 -10.24 -6.21 9.46
C TYR A 27 -9.59 -5.06 8.68
N TRP A 28 -10.29 -3.93 8.54
CA TRP A 28 -9.75 -2.76 7.85
C TRP A 28 -8.60 -2.11 8.64
N VAL A 29 -8.74 -1.99 9.96
CA VAL A 29 -7.69 -1.44 10.83
C VAL A 29 -6.40 -2.26 10.72
N ALA A 30 -6.50 -3.59 10.83
CA ALA A 30 -5.34 -4.48 10.70
C ALA A 30 -4.70 -4.37 9.31
N LEU A 31 -5.52 -4.29 8.25
CA LEU A 31 -5.03 -4.18 6.88
C LEU A 31 -4.38 -2.82 6.59
N ALA A 32 -4.93 -1.73 7.11
CA ALA A 32 -4.39 -0.38 6.95
C ALA A 32 -3.06 -0.24 7.69
N HIS A 33 -2.96 -0.75 8.92
CA HIS A 33 -1.74 -0.72 9.71
C HIS A 33 -0.63 -1.56 9.07
N ASN A 34 -0.92 -2.82 8.69
CA ASN A 34 0.06 -3.70 8.06
C ASN A 34 0.51 -3.22 6.67
N ARG A 35 -0.24 -2.31 6.06
CA ARG A 35 0.07 -1.74 4.74
C ARG A 35 0.62 -0.32 4.79
N ASP A 36 0.76 0.26 5.97
CA ASP A 36 1.38 1.57 6.13
C ASP A 36 2.89 1.44 5.96
N VAL A 37 3.47 2.29 5.13
CA VAL A 37 4.91 2.30 4.84
C VAL A 37 5.34 3.75 4.81
N ASP A 38 6.48 4.01 5.43
CA ASP A 38 7.17 5.28 5.27
C ASP A 38 7.65 5.41 3.81
N GLY A 39 6.89 6.15 3.02
CA GLY A 39 7.17 6.37 1.61
C GLY A 39 8.52 7.07 1.38
N ASP A 40 8.96 7.91 2.32
CA ASP A 40 10.21 8.65 2.19
C ASP A 40 11.41 7.71 2.46
N MET A 41 11.30 6.86 3.48
CA MET A 41 12.29 5.78 3.70
C MET A 41 12.34 4.85 2.48
N PHE A 42 11.19 4.41 1.98
CA PHE A 42 11.11 3.52 0.81
C PHE A 42 11.77 4.13 -0.43
N VAL A 43 11.47 5.40 -0.73
CA VAL A 43 12.09 6.15 -1.84
C VAL A 43 13.59 6.21 -1.66
N SER A 44 14.08 6.53 -0.46
CA SER A 44 15.53 6.64 -0.20
C SER A 44 16.27 5.32 -0.45
N VAL A 45 15.70 4.20 -0.02
CA VAL A 45 16.28 2.87 -0.18
C VAL A 45 16.30 2.47 -1.66
N ILE A 46 15.18 2.59 -2.35
CA ILE A 46 15.07 2.23 -3.77
C ILE A 46 15.99 3.11 -4.62
N ARG A 47 16.00 4.42 -4.36
CA ARG A 47 16.89 5.37 -5.04
C ARG A 47 18.34 4.95 -4.91
N ARG A 48 18.81 4.72 -3.67
CA ARG A 48 20.21 4.34 -3.41
C ARG A 48 20.61 3.06 -4.12
N ILE A 49 19.69 2.09 -4.23
CA ILE A 49 19.97 0.80 -4.87
C ILE A 49 20.01 0.93 -6.40
N ILE A 50 19.11 1.71 -6.99
CA ILE A 50 19.10 1.96 -8.43
C ILE A 50 20.33 2.79 -8.82
N GLU A 51 20.66 3.84 -8.08
CA GLU A 51 21.86 4.66 -8.29
C GLU A 51 23.16 3.83 -8.13
N ALA A 52 23.15 2.82 -7.26
CA ALA A 52 24.26 1.87 -7.12
C ALA A 52 24.35 0.84 -8.26
N GLY A 53 23.47 0.90 -9.26
CA GLY A 53 23.51 -0.03 -10.39
C GLY A 53 23.09 -1.45 -10.02
N ASN A 54 22.14 -1.64 -9.09
CA ASN A 54 21.68 -2.97 -8.67
C ASN A 54 20.17 -3.15 -8.82
N LEU A 55 19.70 -3.21 -10.07
CA LEU A 55 18.29 -3.39 -10.40
C LEU A 55 17.67 -4.69 -9.85
N PRO A 56 18.36 -5.85 -9.89
CA PRO A 56 17.82 -7.09 -9.35
C PRO A 56 17.53 -6.98 -7.84
N ARG A 57 18.38 -6.28 -7.09
CA ARG A 57 18.17 -6.05 -5.66
C ARG A 57 17.00 -5.09 -5.41
N ALA A 58 16.83 -4.06 -6.22
CA ALA A 58 15.66 -3.19 -6.15
C ALA A 58 14.36 -3.99 -6.36
N LEU A 59 14.33 -4.84 -7.39
CA LEU A 59 13.19 -5.74 -7.65
C LEU A 59 12.94 -6.71 -6.49
N LYS A 60 13.98 -7.33 -5.93
CA LYS A 60 13.85 -8.21 -4.76
C LYS A 60 13.25 -7.48 -3.56
N ILE A 61 13.68 -6.25 -3.26
CA ILE A 61 13.15 -5.47 -2.14
C ILE A 61 11.69 -5.07 -2.38
N THR A 62 11.34 -4.68 -3.60
CA THR A 62 9.93 -4.42 -3.95
C THR A 62 9.04 -5.68 -3.88
N ASN A 63 9.63 -6.88 -3.89
CA ASN A 63 8.95 -8.17 -3.82
C ASN A 63 8.97 -8.82 -2.42
N ALA A 64 9.90 -8.41 -1.55
CA ALA A 64 10.12 -9.02 -0.24
C ALA A 64 9.13 -8.56 0.83
N GLY A 65 8.42 -7.44 0.60
CA GLY A 65 7.33 -7.03 1.47
C GLY A 65 6.04 -7.82 1.22
N HIS A 66 5.14 -7.86 2.22
CA HIS A 66 3.71 -8.04 1.95
C HIS A 66 3.28 -7.15 0.76
N PRO A 67 2.21 -7.48 0.00
CA PRO A 67 1.82 -6.76 -1.21
C PRO A 67 1.34 -5.34 -0.89
N LEU A 68 2.30 -4.47 -0.59
CA LEU A 68 2.16 -3.07 -0.31
C LEU A 68 1.88 -2.37 -1.63
N PRO A 69 0.83 -1.54 -1.72
CA PRO A 69 0.44 -0.93 -2.99
C PRO A 69 1.57 -0.18 -3.68
N VAL A 70 2.38 0.56 -2.90
CA VAL A 70 3.54 1.31 -3.39
C VAL A 70 4.66 0.39 -3.90
N CYS A 71 4.96 -0.70 -3.20
CA CYS A 71 6.00 -1.64 -3.62
C CYS A 71 5.62 -2.36 -4.92
N VAL A 72 4.38 -2.82 -5.02
CA VAL A 72 3.84 -3.48 -6.23
C VAL A 72 3.82 -2.51 -7.41
N ALA A 73 3.40 -1.27 -7.19
CA ALA A 73 3.41 -0.23 -8.21
C ALA A 73 4.82 0.12 -8.68
N THR A 74 5.76 0.28 -7.74
CA THR A 74 7.17 0.58 -8.04
C THR A 74 7.83 -0.55 -8.82
N LYS A 75 7.55 -1.81 -8.48
CA LYS A 75 7.99 -2.97 -9.27
C LYS A 75 7.47 -2.91 -10.69
N ALA A 76 6.18 -2.62 -10.87
CA ALA A 76 5.57 -2.49 -12.20
C ALA A 76 6.22 -1.36 -13.01
N ALA A 77 6.50 -0.21 -12.39
CA ALA A 77 7.22 0.89 -13.04
C ALA A 77 8.64 0.52 -13.46
N ILE A 78 9.40 -0.18 -12.58
CA ILE A 78 10.75 -0.65 -12.91
C ILE A 78 10.70 -1.61 -14.12
N LEU A 79 9.79 -2.58 -14.11
CA LEU A 79 9.65 -3.54 -15.20
C LEU A 79 9.20 -2.86 -16.51
N ALA A 80 8.29 -1.88 -16.43
CA ALA A 80 7.87 -1.08 -17.57
C ALA A 80 9.04 -0.26 -18.14
N ALA A 81 9.84 0.39 -17.30
CA ALA A 81 11.03 1.13 -17.72
C ALA A 81 12.04 0.24 -18.45
N VAL A 82 12.31 -0.97 -17.93
CA VAL A 82 13.19 -1.96 -18.59
C VAL A 82 12.61 -2.42 -19.93
N ARG A 83 11.30 -2.71 -20.00
CA ARG A 83 10.64 -3.12 -21.24
C ARG A 83 10.76 -2.06 -22.33
N VAL A 84 10.56 -0.80 -21.97
CA VAL A 84 10.65 0.31 -22.91
C VAL A 84 12.08 0.52 -23.40
N GLY A 85 13.07 0.40 -22.52
CA GLY A 85 14.48 0.53 -22.89
C GLY A 85 15.04 -0.64 -23.70
N SER A 86 14.31 -1.75 -23.83
CA SER A 86 14.82 -2.93 -24.54
C SER A 86 15.04 -2.66 -26.04
N PRO A 87 16.08 -3.26 -26.65
CA PRO A 87 16.40 -3.05 -28.06
C PRO A 87 15.29 -3.54 -29.02
N GLU A 88 14.46 -4.51 -28.59
CA GLU A 88 13.28 -4.93 -29.35
C GLU A 88 12.19 -3.85 -29.41
N SER A 89 11.96 -3.11 -28.32
CA SER A 89 11.04 -1.97 -28.30
C SER A 89 11.55 -0.83 -29.18
N ALA A 90 12.87 -0.58 -29.18
CA ALA A 90 13.51 0.38 -30.07
C ALA A 90 13.38 -0.04 -31.56
N ALA A 91 13.45 -1.34 -31.86
CA ALA A 91 13.27 -1.88 -33.20
C ALA A 91 11.82 -1.78 -33.71
N ARG A 92 10.82 -1.95 -32.83
CA ARG A 92 9.39 -1.78 -33.17
C ARG A 92 8.98 -0.33 -33.35
N GLY A 93 9.71 0.61 -32.72
CA GLY A 93 9.47 2.06 -32.82
C GLY A 93 9.87 2.71 -34.16
N GLY A 94 10.47 1.95 -35.08
CA GLY A 94 10.66 2.34 -36.48
C GLY A 94 11.40 3.67 -36.69
N TYR A 95 12.73 3.64 -36.69
CA TYR A 95 13.65 4.54 -37.43
C TYR A 95 13.40 6.07 -37.48
N ARG A 96 12.59 6.66 -36.59
CA ARG A 96 12.31 8.11 -36.58
C ARG A 96 12.53 8.82 -35.24
N GLY A 97 12.90 8.09 -34.19
CA GLY A 97 13.23 8.70 -32.90
C GLY A 97 14.73 8.82 -32.72
N GLY A 98 15.33 10.00 -32.93
CA GLY A 98 16.62 10.29 -32.31
C GLY A 98 16.54 10.12 -30.77
N PRO A 99 17.65 10.17 -30.01
CA PRO A 99 17.71 9.87 -28.58
C PRO A 99 16.73 10.66 -27.66
N ASN A 100 16.00 11.63 -28.20
CA ASN A 100 15.02 12.48 -27.52
C ASN A 100 13.56 12.37 -28.04
N ALA A 101 13.28 11.58 -29.08
CA ALA A 101 11.95 11.48 -29.69
C ALA A 101 11.36 10.08 -29.39
N ALA A 102 10.51 9.86 -28.39
CA ALA A 102 9.74 10.77 -27.57
C ALA A 102 9.66 10.21 -26.13
N LEU A 103 10.26 10.90 -25.16
CA LEU A 103 10.22 10.49 -23.74
C LEU A 103 8.84 10.66 -23.10
N VAL A 104 8.01 11.54 -23.64
CA VAL A 104 6.65 11.84 -23.14
C VAL A 104 5.70 10.62 -23.22
N PRO A 105 5.55 9.92 -24.37
CA PRO A 105 4.73 8.71 -24.42
C PRO A 105 5.30 7.57 -23.58
N VAL A 106 6.62 7.42 -23.50
CA VAL A 106 7.29 6.43 -22.64
C VAL A 106 6.95 6.63 -21.16
N PHE A 107 7.02 7.87 -20.69
CA PHE A 107 6.71 8.20 -19.31
C PHE A 107 5.23 7.97 -18.98
N SER A 108 4.33 8.27 -19.93
CA SER A 108 2.90 8.01 -19.77
C SER A 108 2.58 6.52 -19.62
N GLU A 109 3.34 5.65 -20.29
CA GLU A 109 3.17 4.19 -20.20
C GLU A 109 3.65 3.66 -18.85
N ILE A 110 4.82 4.12 -18.38
CA ILE A 110 5.35 3.76 -17.06
C ILE A 110 4.40 4.24 -15.94
N ALA A 111 3.89 5.47 -16.06
CA ALA A 111 2.92 6.03 -15.11
C ALA A 111 1.61 5.23 -15.10
N ARG A 112 1.11 4.83 -16.28
CA ARG A 112 -0.10 4.02 -16.40
C ARG A 112 0.06 2.66 -15.74
N ASP A 113 1.15 1.95 -16.02
CA ASP A 113 1.42 0.62 -15.47
C ASP A 113 1.64 0.69 -13.94
N TYR A 114 2.29 1.76 -13.44
CA TYR A 114 2.39 2.06 -12.01
C TYR A 114 1.01 2.24 -11.37
N ASP A 115 0.18 3.09 -11.95
CA ASP A 115 -1.15 3.45 -11.43
C ASP A 115 -2.13 2.28 -11.45
N GLU A 116 -2.07 1.45 -12.47
CA GLU A 116 -2.90 0.24 -12.57
C GLU A 116 -2.49 -0.79 -11.52
N ALA A 117 -1.18 -1.02 -11.36
CA ALA A 117 -0.65 -1.92 -10.34
C ALA A 117 -1.00 -1.43 -8.92
N PHE A 118 -0.88 -0.13 -8.66
CA PHE A 118 -1.29 0.48 -7.39
C PHE A 118 -2.78 0.25 -7.13
N ARG A 119 -3.64 0.54 -8.11
CA ARG A 119 -5.10 0.37 -7.99
C ARG A 119 -5.47 -1.08 -7.69
N LYS A 120 -4.87 -2.05 -8.39
CA LYS A 120 -5.11 -3.48 -8.14
C LYS A 120 -4.67 -3.90 -6.74
N ALA A 121 -3.49 -3.48 -6.29
CA ALA A 121 -3.00 -3.81 -4.96
C ALA A 121 -3.82 -3.12 -3.83
N ALA A 122 -4.27 -1.89 -4.06
CA ALA A 122 -5.10 -1.13 -3.14
C ALA A 122 -6.57 -1.61 -3.12
N ALA A 123 -7.05 -2.36 -4.11
CA ALA A 123 -8.45 -2.79 -4.21
C ALA A 123 -8.94 -3.56 -2.97
N LEU A 124 -8.07 -4.39 -2.37
CA LEU A 124 -8.38 -5.09 -1.12
C LEU A 124 -8.58 -4.13 0.07
N LEU A 125 -7.77 -3.07 0.14
CA LEU A 125 -7.88 -2.03 1.17
C LEU A 125 -9.19 -1.23 1.00
N TRP A 126 -9.55 -0.90 -0.24
CA TRP A 126 -10.82 -0.23 -0.56
C TRP A 126 -12.03 -1.10 -0.20
N ARG A 127 -12.01 -2.39 -0.53
CA ARG A 127 -13.09 -3.32 -0.14
C ARG A 127 -13.23 -3.42 1.39
N ALA A 128 -12.11 -3.51 2.11
CA ALA A 128 -12.11 -3.51 3.56
C ALA A 128 -12.67 -2.21 4.15
N LEU A 129 -12.33 -1.05 3.56
CA LEU A 129 -12.90 0.24 3.96
C LEU A 129 -14.43 0.25 3.82
N PHE A 130 -14.96 -0.19 2.67
CA PHE A 130 -16.42 -0.23 2.46
C PHE A 130 -17.14 -1.11 3.48
N LEU A 131 -16.54 -2.23 3.88
CA LEU A 131 -17.06 -3.11 4.94
C LEU A 131 -16.99 -2.46 6.33
N ALA A 132 -16.02 -1.57 6.56
CA ALA A 132 -15.83 -0.88 7.82
C ALA A 132 -16.69 0.40 7.96
N LEU A 133 -17.31 0.91 6.89
CA LEU A 133 -18.14 2.12 6.93
C LEU A 133 -19.30 2.08 7.95
N PRO A 134 -19.97 0.94 8.19
CA PRO A 134 -21.00 0.85 9.23
C PRO A 134 -20.44 0.86 10.66
N SER A 135 -19.16 0.48 10.83
CA SER A 135 -18.50 0.37 12.14
C SER A 135 -18.63 1.62 13.02
N PRO A 136 -18.27 2.84 12.57
CA PRO A 136 -18.38 4.04 13.42
C PRO A 136 -19.82 4.30 13.86
N PHE A 137 -20.81 4.06 13.01
CA PHE A 137 -22.22 4.21 13.37
C PHE A 137 -22.65 3.23 14.46
N LEU A 138 -22.26 1.95 14.32
CA LEU A 138 -22.53 0.92 15.33
C LEU A 138 -21.84 1.23 16.67
N LEU A 139 -20.60 1.72 16.63
CA LEU A 139 -19.86 2.10 17.84
C LEU A 139 -20.49 3.30 18.55
N VAL A 140 -20.98 4.30 17.81
CA VAL A 140 -21.72 5.45 18.37
C VAL A 140 -23.04 4.99 18.98
N LEU A 141 -23.80 4.11 18.32
CA LEU A 141 -25.02 3.53 18.88
C LEU A 141 -24.75 2.72 20.15
N ALA A 142 -23.65 1.96 20.20
CA ALA A 142 -23.24 1.22 21.39
C ALA A 142 -22.86 2.17 22.54
N ALA A 143 -22.17 3.27 22.25
CA ALA A 143 -21.84 4.30 23.23
C ALA A 143 -23.11 5.00 23.76
N TRP A 144 -24.06 5.31 22.87
CA TRP A 144 -25.35 5.92 23.23
C TRP A 144 -26.19 5.00 24.13
N GLY A 145 -26.35 3.73 23.74
CA GLY A 145 -27.08 2.75 24.57
C GLY A 145 -26.42 2.52 25.94
N SER A 146 -25.09 2.58 25.99
CA SER A 146 -24.36 2.55 27.26
C SER A 146 -24.68 3.77 28.14
N PHE A 147 -24.85 4.95 27.53
CA PHE A 147 -25.21 6.18 28.22
C PHE A 147 -26.64 6.15 28.77
N GLU A 148 -27.62 5.71 28.01
CA GLU A 148 -29.03 5.62 28.46
C GLU A 148 -29.23 4.60 29.59
N SER A 149 -28.42 3.55 29.63
CA SER A 149 -28.60 2.47 30.59
C SER A 149 -28.34 2.85 32.06
N TRP A 150 -27.67 3.98 32.34
CA TRP A 150 -27.38 4.56 33.68
C TRP A 150 -27.00 3.56 34.79
N ARG A 151 -26.45 2.38 34.44
CA ARG A 151 -26.02 1.36 35.39
C ARG A 151 -24.51 1.48 35.65
N PRO A 152 -24.08 1.72 36.90
CA PRO A 152 -22.69 2.00 37.23
C PRO A 152 -21.70 0.87 36.90
N ALA A 153 -22.17 -0.38 36.76
CA ALA A 153 -21.30 -1.54 36.54
C ALA A 153 -20.87 -1.75 35.06
N SER A 154 -21.67 -1.33 34.07
CA SER A 154 -21.42 -1.55 32.63
C SER A 154 -21.05 -0.28 31.87
N PHE A 155 -21.38 0.88 32.44
CA PHE A 155 -21.15 2.21 31.86
C PHE A 155 -19.69 2.49 31.45
N PRO A 156 -18.65 2.24 32.29
CA PRO A 156 -17.29 2.62 31.91
C PRO A 156 -16.71 1.76 30.78
N TRP A 157 -16.97 0.45 30.77
CA TRP A 157 -16.33 -0.46 29.81
C TRP A 157 -16.90 -0.36 28.40
N GLY A 158 -18.22 -0.29 28.24
CA GLY A 158 -18.86 -0.12 26.92
C GLY A 158 -18.43 1.17 26.23
N MET A 159 -18.36 2.26 27.01
CA MET A 159 -17.92 3.57 26.51
C MET A 159 -16.42 3.57 26.15
N LEU A 160 -15.56 2.99 26.99
CA LEU A 160 -14.13 2.86 26.69
C LEU A 160 -13.87 2.02 25.42
N LEU A 161 -14.59 0.91 25.24
CA LEU A 161 -14.46 0.06 24.05
C LEU A 161 -14.97 0.76 22.79
N ALA A 162 -16.10 1.47 22.88
CA ALA A 162 -16.62 2.24 21.76
C ALA A 162 -15.66 3.37 21.35
N VAL A 163 -15.16 4.14 22.32
CA VAL A 163 -14.20 5.25 22.08
C VAL A 163 -12.89 4.72 21.51
N SER A 164 -12.34 3.64 22.08
CA SER A 164 -11.11 3.03 21.55
C SER A 164 -11.29 2.46 20.14
N GLY A 165 -12.44 1.87 19.83
CA GLY A 165 -12.81 1.45 18.47
C GLY A 165 -12.87 2.62 17.49
N ILE A 166 -13.49 3.74 17.87
CA ILE A 166 -13.55 4.95 17.04
C ILE A 166 -12.14 5.52 16.80
N LEU A 167 -11.30 5.60 17.84
CA LEU A 167 -9.92 6.05 17.71
C LEU A 167 -9.11 5.15 16.77
N ALA A 168 -9.29 3.83 16.85
CA ALA A 168 -8.65 2.87 15.95
C ALA A 168 -9.08 3.07 14.48
N LEU A 169 -10.35 3.38 14.22
CA LEU A 169 -10.85 3.71 12.89
C LEU A 169 -10.26 5.03 12.36
N VAL A 170 -10.16 6.06 13.20
CA VAL A 170 -9.53 7.34 12.82
C VAL A 170 -8.05 7.13 12.47
N TYR A 171 -7.34 6.35 13.29
CA TYR A 171 -5.96 5.97 13.01
C TYR A 171 -5.83 5.22 11.67
N ALA A 172 -6.67 4.21 11.43
CA ALA A 172 -6.68 3.48 10.16
C ALA A 172 -7.02 4.37 8.96
N GLY A 173 -7.90 5.35 9.15
CA GLY A 173 -8.22 6.37 8.15
C GLY A 173 -7.00 7.21 7.78
N ASN A 174 -6.23 7.65 8.78
CA ASN A 174 -4.98 8.37 8.56
C ASN A 174 -3.95 7.52 7.81
N CYS A 175 -3.78 6.24 8.18
CA CYS A 175 -2.91 5.30 7.43
C CYS A 175 -3.40 5.13 5.99
N HIS A 176 -4.70 4.96 5.76
CA HIS A 176 -5.27 4.87 4.41
C HIS A 176 -4.94 6.10 3.57
N VAL A 177 -5.16 7.30 4.11
CA VAL A 177 -4.85 8.56 3.41
C VAL A 177 -3.37 8.65 3.08
N ARG A 178 -2.48 8.29 4.01
CA ARG A 178 -1.03 8.24 3.76
C ARG A 178 -0.66 7.29 2.62
N ILE A 179 -1.26 6.09 2.60
CA ILE A 179 -1.05 5.12 1.51
C ILE A 179 -1.49 5.71 0.17
N VAL A 180 -2.66 6.37 0.10
CA VAL A 180 -3.16 6.97 -1.15
C VAL A 180 -2.30 8.16 -1.60
N LEU A 181 -1.91 9.04 -0.68
CA LEU A 181 -1.08 10.21 -0.98
C LEU A 181 0.36 9.83 -1.35
N SER A 182 0.89 8.74 -0.80
CA SER A 182 2.24 8.27 -1.11
C SER A 182 2.39 7.82 -2.57
N ARG A 183 1.31 7.40 -3.25
CA ARG A 183 1.32 7.02 -4.68
C ARG A 183 1.99 8.08 -5.55
N GLU A 184 1.46 9.30 -5.53
CA GLU A 184 1.95 10.36 -6.42
C GLU A 184 3.33 10.88 -5.96
N ARG A 185 3.57 10.93 -4.64
CA ARG A 185 4.84 11.38 -4.08
C ARG A 185 5.98 10.41 -4.44
N VAL A 186 5.78 9.12 -4.23
CA VAL A 186 6.77 8.08 -4.53
C VAL A 186 7.04 8.02 -6.03
N PHE A 187 6.00 8.06 -6.86
CA PHE A 187 6.18 8.09 -8.31
C PHE A 187 6.99 9.32 -8.76
N ARG A 188 6.63 10.53 -8.32
CA ARG A 188 7.38 11.75 -8.67
C ARG A 188 8.83 11.70 -8.23
N ASN A 189 9.10 11.16 -7.04
CA ASN A 189 10.46 11.07 -6.53
C ASN A 189 11.31 10.00 -7.22
N LEU A 190 10.71 8.92 -7.75
CA LEU A 190 11.43 7.86 -8.46
C LEU A 190 11.40 8.02 -9.99
N ALA A 191 10.55 8.90 -10.52
CA ALA A 191 10.39 9.18 -11.93
C ALA A 191 11.72 9.42 -12.69
N PRO A 192 12.67 10.24 -12.19
CA PRO A 192 13.94 10.44 -12.86
C PRO A 192 14.77 9.16 -13.02
N LEU A 193 14.67 8.23 -12.05
CA LEU A 193 15.38 6.95 -12.10
C LEU A 193 14.74 5.99 -13.09
N PHE A 194 13.42 5.99 -13.21
CA PHE A 194 12.72 5.19 -14.23
C PHE A 194 13.07 5.68 -15.63
N GLU A 195 13.18 7.00 -15.82
CA GLU A 195 13.64 7.59 -17.07
C GLU A 195 15.07 7.17 -17.41
N GLN A 196 15.96 7.20 -16.42
CA GLN A 196 17.34 6.72 -16.59
C GLN A 196 17.37 5.24 -17.00
N ILE A 197 16.63 4.37 -16.30
CA ILE A 197 16.53 2.94 -16.63
C ILE A 197 16.04 2.73 -18.08
N ALA A 198 15.04 3.50 -18.50
CA ALA A 198 14.47 3.42 -19.84
C ALA A 198 15.46 3.91 -20.91
N ARG A 199 16.19 5.00 -20.66
CA ARG A 199 17.22 5.51 -21.59
C ARG A 199 18.40 4.57 -21.72
N ASP A 200 18.84 4.00 -20.61
CA ASP A 200 20.03 3.15 -20.57
C ASP A 200 19.75 1.72 -21.05
N GLY A 201 18.52 1.42 -21.47
CA GLY A 201 18.11 0.11 -21.97
C GLY A 201 18.28 -1.01 -20.95
N GLY A 202 18.20 -0.68 -19.65
CA GLY A 202 18.54 -1.58 -18.56
C GLY A 202 20.04 -1.91 -18.44
N ARG A 203 20.92 -1.40 -19.32
CA ARG A 203 22.38 -1.70 -19.33
C ARG A 203 23.18 -0.91 -18.30
N ALA A 204 22.77 0.31 -17.93
CA ALA A 204 23.51 1.10 -16.93
C ALA A 204 23.32 0.65 -15.48
N VAL A 205 22.46 -0.35 -15.24
CA VAL A 205 22.15 -0.85 -13.88
C VAL A 205 22.73 -2.26 -13.66
N GLY A 206 23.73 -2.62 -14.46
CA GLY A 206 24.69 -3.69 -14.20
C GLY A 206 25.99 -3.11 -13.65
N GLY A 207 26.02 -2.75 -12.37
CA GLY A 207 27.28 -2.60 -11.65
C GLY A 207 28.05 -3.93 -11.59
N PRO A 208 29.31 -3.95 -11.10
CA PRO A 208 30.45 -4.83 -11.46
C PRO A 208 30.32 -6.36 -11.25
N TYR A 209 29.12 -6.91 -11.14
CA TYR A 209 28.87 -8.34 -11.03
C TYR A 209 29.01 -9.09 -12.38
N GLU A 210 28.71 -8.46 -13.52
CA GLU A 210 28.95 -9.08 -14.84
C GLU A 210 30.45 -9.19 -15.18
N ALA A 211 31.30 -8.33 -14.58
CA ALA A 211 32.74 -8.46 -14.72
C ALA A 211 33.27 -9.67 -13.95
N GLN A 212 32.66 -10.00 -12.81
CA GLN A 212 33.11 -11.08 -11.94
C GLN A 212 32.74 -12.47 -12.48
N GLU A 213 31.61 -12.62 -13.18
CA GLU A 213 31.29 -13.88 -13.88
C GLU A 213 32.22 -14.15 -15.08
N ARG A 214 32.74 -13.10 -15.75
CA ARG A 214 33.72 -13.29 -16.82
C ARG A 214 35.12 -13.61 -16.32
N THR A 215 35.51 -13.15 -15.13
CA THR A 215 36.82 -13.48 -14.54
C THR A 215 36.84 -14.86 -13.89
N ILE A 216 35.68 -15.42 -13.52
CA ILE A 216 35.58 -16.78 -12.95
C ILE A 216 35.46 -17.84 -14.06
N ALA A 217 35.10 -17.44 -15.29
CA ALA A 217 34.98 -18.33 -16.45
C ALA A 217 36.22 -18.38 -17.36
N THR A 218 37.35 -17.79 -16.94
CA THR A 218 38.69 -17.92 -17.55
C THR A 218 39.67 -18.49 -16.55
#